data_AF-A0A1B8DRC5-F1
#
_entry.id   AF-A0A1B8DRC5-F1
#
_cell.length_a   1.000
_cell.length_b   1.000
_cell.length_c   1.000
_cell.angle_alpha   90.00
_cell.angle_beta   90.00
_cell.angle_gamma   90.00
#
_symmetry.space_group_name_H-M   'P 1'
#
loop_
_entity.id
_entity.type
_entity.pdbx_description
1 polymer ?
#
loop_
_entity_poly.entity_id
_entity_poly.type
_entity_poly.pdbx_seq_one_letter_code
_entity_poly.pdbx_strand_id
1 'polypeptide(L)'
;MDDDDRPLYTVTEFCTHYETKKSDITEAPNINDQYLQYLDALEADDPNITEEDFGILAASLNEEDNEGPRRQGVELALSDLSFSWSSFRPSEISICNKDPKGALTEFPRKVLANRETICYFKAFRSGCQGEALHGLNTNLRLNQLKIEGGLRVPRIIGLVEGEDGSSHMGLLLSYIDCGGITLKRAVNADTPEHLRQRWADQVNSTLKHLHEASIVWGDAKASNVLVDRNMDAWIIDFGGGFTEGWVEREKAGTIEGDMQGLAKIIDYIFGRTKH
;
A
#
# COMPACT_ATOMS: atom_id res chain seq x y z
N MET A 1 23.22 8.18 8.22
CA MET A 1 22.62 8.86 7.06
C MET A 1 23.76 9.17 6.12
N ASP A 2 23.71 8.68 4.88
CA ASP A 2 24.61 9.18 3.84
C ASP A 2 24.30 10.66 3.63
N ASP A 3 25.32 11.45 3.27
CA ASP A 3 25.24 12.92 3.21
C ASP A 3 24.30 13.46 2.10
N ASP A 4 23.75 12.54 1.29
CA ASP A 4 22.94 12.76 0.08
C ASP A 4 21.42 12.55 0.29
N ASP A 5 20.99 12.21 1.52
CA ASP A 5 19.57 12.00 1.90
C ASP A 5 19.01 13.21 2.72
N ARG A 6 19.65 14.40 2.65
CA ARG A 6 19.22 15.56 3.46
C ARG A 6 17.84 16.06 3.01
N PRO A 7 16.87 16.21 3.93
CA PRO A 7 15.53 16.66 3.59
C PRO A 7 15.55 18.11 3.09
N LEU A 8 15.09 18.32 1.86
CA LEU A 8 15.05 19.64 1.20
C LEU A 8 13.66 20.28 1.22
N TYR A 9 12.61 19.47 1.27
CA TYR A 9 11.22 19.90 1.24
C TYR A 9 10.37 19.02 2.15
N THR A 10 9.27 19.58 2.66
CA THR A 10 8.21 18.89 3.38
C THR A 10 7.12 18.39 2.42
N VAL A 11 6.26 17.49 2.89
CA VAL A 11 5.08 17.06 2.10
C VAL A 11 4.15 18.26 1.87
N THR A 12 4.01 19.19 2.81
CA THR A 12 3.24 20.43 2.62
C THR A 12 3.77 21.28 1.46
N GLU A 13 5.09 21.44 1.36
CA GLU A 13 5.71 22.19 0.25
C GLU A 13 5.52 21.49 -1.10
N PHE A 14 5.59 20.15 -1.13
CA PHE A 14 5.26 19.37 -2.32
C PHE A 14 3.80 19.56 -2.75
N CYS A 15 2.85 19.44 -1.83
CA CYS A 15 1.42 19.60 -2.13
C CYS A 15 1.11 21.00 -2.68
N THR A 16 1.70 22.04 -2.08
CA THR A 16 1.58 23.43 -2.56
C THR A 16 2.12 23.59 -4.00
N HIS A 17 3.23 22.91 -4.32
CA HIS A 17 3.79 22.91 -5.67
C HIS A 17 2.92 22.11 -6.66
N TYR A 18 2.41 20.95 -6.23
CA TYR A 18 1.57 20.05 -7.01
C TYR A 18 0.30 20.74 -7.51
N GLU A 19 -0.38 21.48 -6.62
CA GLU A 19 -1.61 22.20 -6.94
C GLU A 19 -1.39 23.34 -7.94
N THR A 20 -0.19 23.95 -7.93
CA THR A 20 0.14 25.11 -8.78
C THR A 20 0.73 24.73 -10.14
N LYS A 21 1.28 23.52 -10.30
CA LYS A 21 1.99 23.07 -11.53
C LYS A 21 1.71 21.62 -11.94
N LYS A 22 0.44 21.21 -11.89
CA LYS A 22 0.00 19.84 -12.22
C LYS A 22 0.44 19.31 -13.60
N SER A 23 0.74 20.18 -14.56
CA SER A 23 1.21 19.81 -15.91
C SER A 23 2.62 19.20 -15.96
N ASP A 24 3.42 19.39 -14.91
CA ASP A 24 4.86 19.10 -14.92
C ASP A 24 5.19 17.72 -14.30
N ILE A 25 4.16 16.93 -13.96
CA ILE A 25 4.29 15.72 -13.13
C ILE A 25 3.87 14.47 -13.91
N THR A 26 4.71 13.44 -13.88
CA THR A 26 4.38 12.11 -14.41
C THR A 26 3.55 11.34 -13.39
N GLU A 27 2.21 11.34 -13.53
CA GLU A 27 1.34 10.43 -12.78
C GLU A 27 1.56 8.97 -13.24
N ALA A 28 1.61 8.02 -12.29
CA ALA A 28 1.63 6.60 -12.60
C ALA A 28 0.23 6.13 -13.09
N PRO A 29 0.13 5.08 -13.92
CA PRO A 29 -1.10 4.71 -14.61
C PRO A 29 -2.32 4.55 -13.69
N ASN A 30 -3.45 5.02 -14.23
CA ASN A 30 -4.78 5.06 -13.64
C ASN A 30 -5.38 3.63 -13.51
N ILE A 31 -5.76 3.22 -12.29
CA ILE A 31 -6.43 1.91 -12.01
C ILE A 31 -7.90 2.15 -11.62
N ASN A 32 -8.54 3.25 -12.05
CA ASN A 32 -9.92 3.55 -11.63
C ASN A 32 -11.00 2.69 -12.30
N ASP A 33 -10.82 2.24 -13.55
CA ASP A 33 -11.96 1.69 -14.31
C ASP A 33 -12.35 0.25 -13.92
N GLN A 34 -11.50 -0.48 -13.18
CA GLN A 34 -11.81 -1.86 -12.76
C GLN A 34 -12.34 -1.96 -11.33
N TYR A 35 -12.19 -0.91 -10.51
CA TYR A 35 -12.53 -0.92 -9.08
C TYR A 35 -14.00 -0.57 -8.81
N LEU A 36 -14.57 0.37 -9.57
CA LEU A 36 -16.00 0.69 -9.49
C LEU A 36 -16.88 -0.53 -9.80
N GLN A 37 -16.47 -1.38 -10.74
CA GLN A 37 -17.16 -2.65 -11.05
C GLN A 37 -17.06 -3.71 -9.93
N TYR A 38 -16.05 -3.63 -9.06
CA TYR A 38 -15.89 -4.54 -7.92
C TYR A 38 -16.74 -4.09 -6.73
N LEU A 39 -16.85 -2.78 -6.50
CA LEU A 39 -17.78 -2.21 -5.52
C LEU A 39 -19.25 -2.45 -5.92
N ASP A 40 -19.60 -2.24 -7.20
CA ASP A 40 -20.93 -2.56 -7.73
C ASP A 40 -21.30 -4.05 -7.55
N ALA A 41 -20.31 -4.95 -7.58
CA ALA A 41 -20.52 -6.39 -7.39
C ALA A 41 -20.64 -6.80 -5.91
N LEU A 42 -20.02 -6.06 -4.99
CA LEU A 42 -20.13 -6.28 -3.54
C LEU A 42 -21.45 -5.76 -2.96
N GLU A 43 -22.01 -4.68 -3.52
CA GLU A 43 -23.33 -4.17 -3.14
C GLU A 43 -24.48 -5.03 -3.67
N ALA A 44 -24.22 -5.90 -4.65
CA ALA A 44 -25.27 -6.61 -5.37
C ALA A 44 -25.72 -7.96 -4.76
N ASP A 45 -24.96 -8.67 -3.91
CA ASP A 45 -25.30 -10.09 -3.66
C ASP A 45 -24.79 -10.78 -2.34
N ASP A 46 -24.77 -10.12 -1.16
CA ASP A 46 -24.73 -10.89 0.12
C ASP A 46 -25.50 -10.24 1.29
N PRO A 47 -26.70 -10.75 1.66
CA PRO A 47 -27.47 -10.26 2.80
C PRO A 47 -26.97 -10.77 4.17
N ASN A 48 -25.85 -11.50 4.25
CA ASN A 48 -25.39 -12.20 5.46
C ASN A 48 -24.04 -11.75 6.02
N ILE A 49 -23.44 -10.67 5.50
CA ILE A 49 -22.31 -10.01 6.16
C ILE A 49 -22.88 -8.97 7.13
N THR A 50 -23.00 -9.33 8.40
CA THR A 50 -23.40 -8.38 9.45
C THR A 50 -22.18 -7.58 9.93
N GLU A 51 -22.36 -6.29 10.13
CA GLU A 51 -21.34 -5.34 10.67
C GLU A 51 -20.77 -5.76 12.05
N GLU A 52 -21.30 -6.80 12.68
CA GLU A 52 -20.97 -7.20 14.06
C GLU A 52 -19.79 -8.20 14.17
N ASP A 53 -19.45 -8.97 13.13
CA ASP A 53 -18.35 -9.96 13.20
C ASP A 53 -16.96 -9.37 12.97
N PHE A 54 -16.93 -8.08 12.69
CA PHE A 54 -15.74 -7.33 12.46
C PHE A 54 -15.81 -6.08 13.32
N GLY A 55 -14.91 -5.93 14.30
CA GLY A 55 -14.61 -4.63 14.89
C GLY A 55 -13.93 -3.72 13.86
N ILE A 56 -14.60 -3.47 12.73
CA ILE A 56 -14.19 -2.74 11.54
C ILE A 56 -14.63 -1.30 11.69
N LEU A 57 -13.79 -0.40 11.17
CA LEU A 57 -14.16 0.99 11.00
C LEU A 57 -15.30 1.08 9.97
N ALA A 58 -16.52 1.36 10.43
CA ALA A 58 -17.63 1.73 9.56
C ALA A 58 -17.52 3.24 9.30
N ALA A 59 -16.95 3.63 8.16
CA ALA A 59 -16.96 5.03 7.74
C ALA A 59 -18.25 5.30 6.98
N SER A 60 -18.98 6.36 7.35
CA SER A 60 -20.05 6.91 6.51
C SER A 60 -19.40 7.56 5.29
N LEU A 61 -19.70 7.06 4.09
CA LEU A 61 -19.28 7.67 2.83
C LEU A 61 -20.18 8.88 2.58
N ASN A 62 -19.65 10.09 2.76
CA ASN A 62 -20.34 11.30 2.31
C ASN A 62 -20.21 11.40 0.78
N GLU A 63 -21.21 10.90 0.07
CA GLU A 63 -21.40 11.16 -1.37
C GLU A 63 -21.94 12.59 -1.57
N GLU A 64 -21.14 13.60 -1.25
CA GLU A 64 -21.41 14.95 -1.75
C GLU A 64 -20.49 15.21 -2.95
N ASP A 65 -21.11 15.31 -4.13
CA ASP A 65 -20.54 15.84 -5.37
C ASP A 65 -19.95 17.23 -5.10
N ASN A 66 -18.67 17.28 -4.74
CA ASN A 66 -18.02 18.52 -4.34
C ASN A 66 -17.37 19.17 -5.57
N GLU A 67 -18.10 20.09 -6.23
CA GLU A 67 -17.54 21.14 -7.11
C GLU A 67 -16.71 22.19 -6.32
N GLY A 68 -15.96 21.75 -5.32
CA GLY A 68 -15.00 22.54 -4.55
C GLY A 68 -13.56 22.35 -5.05
N PRO A 69 -12.59 23.17 -4.58
CA PRO A 69 -11.18 22.91 -4.86
C PRO A 69 -10.84 21.48 -4.43
N ARG A 70 -10.29 20.68 -5.35
CA ARG A 70 -9.97 19.26 -5.13
C ARG A 70 -8.99 19.13 -3.98
N ARG A 71 -9.48 18.85 -2.77
CA ARG A 71 -8.65 18.61 -1.58
C ARG A 71 -7.84 17.34 -1.77
N GLN A 72 -6.56 17.37 -1.37
CA GLN A 72 -5.71 16.18 -1.38
C GLN A 72 -6.03 15.30 -0.16
N GLY A 73 -6.16 13.99 -0.40
CA GLY A 73 -6.57 13.01 0.60
C GLY A 73 -8.04 12.62 0.52
N VAL A 74 -8.52 11.94 1.56
CA VAL A 74 -9.90 11.48 1.73
C VAL A 74 -10.45 11.92 3.08
N GLU A 75 -11.73 12.22 3.15
CA GLU A 75 -12.41 12.44 4.43
C GLU A 75 -12.86 11.07 4.96
N LEU A 76 -12.43 10.73 6.18
CA LEU A 76 -12.80 9.49 6.85
C LEU A 76 -13.37 9.87 8.22
N ALA A 77 -14.59 9.42 8.52
CA ALA A 77 -15.17 9.58 9.84
C ALA A 77 -14.50 8.59 10.80
N LEU A 78 -13.35 8.97 11.38
CA LEU A 78 -12.58 8.15 12.33
C LEU A 78 -12.85 8.54 13.80
N SER A 79 -13.87 9.36 14.05
CA SER A 79 -14.11 10.11 15.29
C SER A 79 -14.22 9.27 16.57
N ASP A 80 -14.48 7.96 16.47
CA ASP A 80 -14.64 7.06 17.61
C ASP A 80 -13.45 6.09 17.80
N LEU A 81 -12.34 6.32 17.11
CA LEU A 81 -11.24 5.35 17.03
C LEU A 81 -9.96 5.88 17.67
N SER A 82 -9.57 5.27 18.78
CA SER A 82 -8.24 5.46 19.32
C SER A 82 -7.25 4.56 18.58
N PHE A 83 -6.45 5.16 17.69
CA PHE A 83 -5.31 4.46 17.10
C PHE A 83 -4.15 4.39 18.11
N SER A 84 -3.43 3.28 18.10
CA SER A 84 -2.14 3.18 18.84
C SER A 84 -0.98 3.84 18.08
N TRP A 85 -1.22 4.31 16.86
CA TRP A 85 -0.21 4.91 15.99
C TRP A 85 -0.21 6.43 16.12
N SER A 86 0.91 7.04 15.78
CA SER A 86 1.01 8.51 15.77
C SER A 86 0.29 9.10 14.56
N SER A 87 -0.32 10.27 14.76
CA SER A 87 -0.72 11.13 13.65
C SER A 87 0.42 12.10 13.31
N PHE A 88 0.57 12.40 12.03
CA PHE A 88 1.57 13.31 11.50
C PHE A 88 0.92 14.33 10.59
N ARG A 89 1.34 15.59 10.73
CA ARG A 89 1.04 16.62 9.73
C ARG A 89 2.00 16.51 8.56
N PRO A 90 1.61 16.95 7.35
CA PRO A 90 2.48 16.87 6.19
C PRO A 90 3.72 17.78 6.33
N SER A 91 3.64 18.82 7.15
CA SER A 91 4.77 19.70 7.51
C SER A 91 5.79 19.04 8.44
N GLU A 92 5.41 17.98 9.16
CA GLU A 92 6.30 17.18 10.03
C GLU A 92 7.03 16.08 9.25
N ILE A 93 6.67 15.89 7.98
CA ILE A 93 7.18 14.84 7.10
C ILE A 93 8.07 15.48 6.04
N SER A 94 9.34 15.12 6.06
CA SER A 94 10.31 15.61 5.08
C SER A 94 10.50 14.61 3.93
N ILE A 95 10.70 15.11 2.72
CA ILE A 95 10.91 14.27 1.53
C ILE A 95 12.37 13.85 1.45
N CYS A 96 12.60 12.54 1.34
CA CYS A 96 13.92 11.98 1.09
C CYS A 96 14.08 11.83 -0.43
N ASN A 97 14.71 12.81 -1.09
CA ASN A 97 15.08 12.68 -2.50
C ASN A 97 16.58 12.88 -2.67
N LYS A 98 17.16 12.06 -3.55
CA LYS A 98 18.56 12.16 -3.98
C LYS A 98 18.77 13.27 -5.01
N ASP A 99 17.72 13.64 -5.75
CA ASP A 99 17.75 14.76 -6.69
C ASP A 99 16.89 15.94 -6.19
N PRO A 100 17.50 17.09 -5.84
CA PRO A 100 16.78 18.31 -5.50
C PRO A 100 15.77 18.77 -6.55
N LYS A 101 16.01 18.47 -7.83
CA LYS A 101 15.11 18.81 -8.94
C LYS A 101 13.92 17.85 -9.04
N GLY A 102 14.12 16.57 -8.70
CA GLY A 102 13.08 15.55 -8.67
C GLY A 102 12.16 15.64 -7.46
N ALA A 103 12.60 16.28 -6.38
CA ALA A 103 11.89 16.34 -5.09
C ALA A 103 10.48 16.97 -5.15
N LEU A 104 10.23 17.81 -6.15
CA LEU A 104 8.94 18.49 -6.36
C LEU A 104 8.18 18.00 -7.61
N THR A 105 8.79 17.15 -8.44
CA THR A 105 8.20 16.66 -9.68
C THR A 105 7.81 15.18 -9.61
N GLU A 106 8.39 14.42 -8.67
CA GLU A 106 8.03 13.03 -8.40
C GLU A 106 7.25 12.91 -7.09
N PHE A 107 6.22 12.07 -7.08
CA PHE A 107 5.43 11.86 -5.87
C PHE A 107 6.31 11.28 -4.75
N PRO A 108 6.34 11.90 -3.55
CA PRO A 108 7.27 11.51 -2.50
C PRO A 108 6.88 10.17 -1.88
N ARG A 109 7.60 9.11 -2.24
CA ARG A 109 7.37 7.76 -1.69
C ARG A 109 8.25 7.43 -0.49
N LYS A 110 9.47 7.96 -0.43
CA LYS A 110 10.40 7.81 0.71
C LYS A 110 10.42 9.14 1.47
N VAL A 111 10.09 9.09 2.75
CA VAL A 111 9.99 10.29 3.60
C VAL A 111 10.65 10.06 4.95
N LEU A 112 10.96 11.14 5.66
CA LEU A 112 11.50 11.17 7.00
C LEU A 112 10.45 11.80 7.93
N ALA A 113 9.82 10.99 8.76
CA ALA A 113 8.85 11.42 9.76
C ALA A 113 9.56 11.78 11.08
N ASN A 114 9.17 12.91 11.69
CA ASN A 114 9.75 13.43 12.93
C ASN A 114 11.28 13.51 12.94
N ARG A 115 11.91 13.71 11.77
CA ARG A 115 13.37 13.85 11.59
C ARG A 115 14.21 12.61 11.95
N GLU A 116 13.58 11.49 12.29
CA GLU A 116 14.29 10.30 12.78
C GLU A 116 13.91 9.02 12.03
N THR A 117 12.65 8.90 11.58
CA THR A 117 12.12 7.63 11.06
C THR A 117 11.92 7.70 9.55
N ILE A 118 12.64 6.88 8.79
CA ILE A 118 12.42 6.73 7.35
C ILE A 118 11.20 5.86 7.11
N CYS A 119 10.25 6.39 6.35
CA CYS A 119 8.97 5.75 6.04
C CYS A 119 8.73 5.67 4.53
N TYR A 120 7.89 4.72 4.13
CA TYR A 120 7.18 4.76 2.86
C TYR A 120 5.87 5.53 3.04
N PHE A 121 5.65 6.58 2.24
CA PHE A 121 4.39 7.32 2.23
C PHE A 121 3.43 6.73 1.19
N LYS A 122 2.36 6.08 1.67
CA LYS A 122 1.26 5.60 0.83
C LYS A 122 0.13 6.63 0.88
N ALA A 123 0.07 7.50 -0.14
CA ALA A 123 -0.96 8.52 -0.20
C ALA A 123 -2.33 7.96 -0.57
N PHE A 124 -3.37 8.58 -0.01
CA PHE A 124 -4.75 8.34 -0.41
C PHE A 124 -5.10 9.25 -1.58
N ARG A 125 -5.62 8.65 -2.64
CA ARG A 125 -6.12 9.41 -3.79
C ARG A 125 -7.52 9.91 -3.48
N SER A 126 -7.83 11.12 -3.95
CA SER A 126 -9.18 11.64 -3.89
C SER A 126 -10.13 10.72 -4.67
N GLY A 127 -11.27 10.36 -4.10
CA GLY A 127 -12.22 9.40 -4.67
C GLY A 127 -11.92 7.93 -4.38
N CYS A 128 -10.87 7.62 -3.61
CA CYS A 128 -10.50 6.24 -3.23
C CYS A 128 -10.74 5.96 -1.73
N GLN A 129 -11.87 6.41 -1.18
CA GLN A 129 -12.24 6.24 0.23
C GLN A 129 -12.27 4.75 0.62
N GLY A 130 -12.87 3.90 -0.22
CA GLY A 130 -12.93 2.45 0.00
C GLY A 130 -11.55 1.81 0.12
N GLU A 131 -10.61 2.12 -0.78
CA GLU A 131 -9.23 1.61 -0.73
C GLU A 131 -8.48 2.12 0.50
N ALA A 132 -8.67 3.40 0.86
CA ALA A 132 -8.06 4.00 2.02
C ALA A 132 -8.54 3.30 3.31
N LEU A 133 -9.85 3.09 3.43
CA LEU A 133 -10.48 2.40 4.56
C LEU A 133 -10.05 0.93 4.63
N HIS A 134 -10.06 0.23 3.50
CA HIS A 134 -9.61 -1.16 3.42
C HIS A 134 -8.13 -1.29 3.83
N GLY A 135 -7.27 -0.44 3.29
CA GLY A 135 -5.85 -0.39 3.65
C GLY A 135 -5.63 -0.08 5.13
N LEU A 136 -6.40 0.85 5.70
CA LEU A 136 -6.34 1.20 7.12
C LEU A 136 -6.78 0.01 8.01
N ASN A 137 -7.90 -0.62 7.68
CA ASN A 137 -8.42 -1.82 8.36
C ASN A 137 -7.41 -2.96 8.34
N THR A 138 -6.77 -3.22 7.20
CA THR A 138 -5.74 -4.27 7.11
C THR A 138 -4.53 -3.94 7.97
N ASN A 139 -4.07 -2.68 7.99
CA ASN A 139 -2.97 -2.27 8.85
C ASN A 139 -3.32 -2.40 10.35
N LEU A 140 -4.58 -2.18 10.75
CA LEU A 140 -5.04 -2.39 12.12
C LEU A 140 -4.87 -3.85 12.54
N ARG A 141 -5.37 -4.76 11.70
CA ARG A 141 -5.27 -6.21 11.95
C ARG A 141 -3.81 -6.66 11.98
N LEU A 142 -3.01 -6.19 11.02
CA LEU A 142 -1.58 -6.48 10.97
C LEU A 142 -0.86 -6.07 12.25
N ASN A 143 -1.18 -4.91 12.82
CA ASN A 143 -0.57 -4.42 14.05
C ASN A 143 -0.94 -5.25 15.29
N GLN A 144 -2.08 -5.94 15.27
CA GLN A 144 -2.50 -6.85 16.33
C GLN A 144 -1.77 -8.21 16.25
N LEU A 145 -1.16 -8.55 15.11
CA LEU A 145 -0.43 -9.81 14.94
C LEU A 145 0.92 -9.79 15.66
N LYS A 146 0.99 -10.55 16.75
CA LYS A 146 2.25 -10.84 17.49
C LYS A 146 2.88 -12.12 16.95
N ILE A 147 3.61 -12.00 15.84
CA ILE A 147 4.33 -13.14 15.23
C ILE A 147 5.81 -13.08 15.61
N GLU A 148 6.30 -14.12 16.29
CA GLU A 148 7.72 -14.27 16.63
C GLU A 148 8.58 -14.37 15.35
N GLY A 149 9.68 -13.62 15.29
CA GLY A 149 10.52 -13.54 14.09
C GLY A 149 10.04 -12.55 13.02
N GLY A 150 8.85 -11.96 13.20
CA GLY A 150 8.31 -10.91 12.35
C GLY A 150 7.71 -11.42 11.03
N LEU A 151 6.67 -10.73 10.58
CA LEU A 151 6.05 -10.95 9.27
C LEU A 151 6.72 -10.03 8.24
N ARG A 152 7.06 -10.55 7.05
CA ARG A 152 7.72 -9.77 5.98
C ARG A 152 6.70 -8.92 5.21
N VAL A 153 6.09 -8.00 5.93
CA VAL A 153 5.14 -6.99 5.43
C VAL A 153 5.50 -5.63 6.03
N PRO A 154 5.22 -4.51 5.34
CA PRO A 154 5.35 -3.19 5.93
C PRO A 154 4.48 -3.06 7.18
N ARG A 155 5.00 -2.40 8.21
CA ARG A 155 4.26 -2.06 9.44
C ARG A 155 3.89 -0.59 9.42
N ILE A 156 2.66 -0.29 9.80
CA ILE A 156 2.22 1.09 9.95
C ILE A 156 2.96 1.78 11.09
N ILE A 157 3.42 2.99 10.79
CA ILE A 157 4.11 3.92 11.70
C ILE A 157 3.13 5.02 12.13
N GLY A 158 2.27 5.48 11.21
CA GLY A 158 1.29 6.51 11.50
C GLY A 158 0.37 6.87 10.35
N LEU A 159 -0.60 7.71 10.68
CA LEU A 159 -1.55 8.32 9.76
C LEU A 159 -1.07 9.73 9.40
N VAL A 160 -1.24 10.13 8.14
CA VAL A 160 -0.96 11.50 7.70
C VAL A 160 -2.29 12.22 7.59
N GLU A 161 -2.51 13.20 8.45
CA GLU A 161 -3.69 14.06 8.45
C GLU A 161 -3.37 15.34 7.68
N GLY A 162 -4.37 15.91 7.01
CA GLY A 162 -4.26 17.22 6.40
C GLY A 162 -3.96 18.30 7.44
N GLU A 163 -3.39 19.43 7.01
CA GLU A 163 -3.05 20.52 7.93
C GLU A 163 -4.28 21.07 8.68
N ASP A 164 -5.47 20.94 8.11
CA ASP A 164 -6.74 21.33 8.71
C ASP A 164 -7.34 20.28 9.68
N GLY A 165 -6.74 19.09 9.76
CA GLY A 165 -7.19 17.97 10.58
C GLY A 165 -8.50 17.31 10.13
N SER A 166 -9.03 17.69 8.96
CA SER A 166 -10.30 17.17 8.42
C SER A 166 -10.11 16.10 7.36
N SER A 167 -9.01 16.16 6.60
CA SER A 167 -8.67 15.17 5.58
C SER A 167 -7.59 14.20 6.06
N HIS A 168 -7.58 13.01 5.47
CA HIS A 168 -6.55 12.00 5.65
C HIS A 168 -5.78 11.87 4.34
N MET A 169 -4.50 12.20 4.36
CA MET A 169 -3.66 12.25 3.15
C MET A 169 -2.97 10.93 2.85
N GLY A 170 -2.83 10.03 3.82
CA GLY A 170 -2.25 8.71 3.59
C GLY A 170 -1.71 8.03 4.85
N LEU A 171 -0.94 6.97 4.63
CA LEU A 171 -0.29 6.17 5.67
C LEU A 171 1.23 6.27 5.57
N LEU A 172 1.89 6.29 6.73
CA LEU A 172 3.31 6.05 6.86
C LEU A 172 3.54 4.58 7.21
N LEU A 173 4.26 3.87 6.35
CA LEU A 173 4.63 2.48 6.54
C LEU A 173 6.16 2.37 6.75
N SER A 174 6.60 1.33 7.45
CA SER A 174 8.02 1.03 7.64
C SER A 174 8.69 0.89 6.27
N TYR A 175 9.81 1.59 6.08
CA TYR A 175 10.51 1.58 4.80
C TYR A 175 11.26 0.25 4.57
N ILE A 176 11.05 -0.36 3.41
CA ILE A 176 11.79 -1.54 2.95
C ILE A 176 12.87 -1.07 1.97
N ASP A 177 14.14 -1.21 2.37
CA ASP A 177 15.27 -0.82 1.55
C ASP A 177 15.52 -1.86 0.44
N CYS A 178 14.84 -1.66 -0.69
CA CYS A 178 14.83 -2.56 -1.85
C CYS A 178 15.30 -1.89 -3.15
N GLY A 179 15.64 -0.59 -3.11
CA GLY A 179 15.95 0.18 -4.33
C GLY A 179 14.82 0.18 -5.38
N GLY A 180 13.58 -0.11 -4.98
CA GLY A 180 12.44 -0.25 -5.89
C GLY A 180 12.44 -1.55 -6.72
N ILE A 181 13.22 -2.56 -6.30
CA ILE A 181 13.29 -3.85 -6.97
C ILE A 181 12.12 -4.72 -6.51
N THR A 182 11.24 -5.04 -7.46
CA THR A 182 10.19 -6.03 -7.28
C THR A 182 10.70 -7.42 -7.65
N LEU A 183 10.05 -8.47 -7.15
CA LEU A 183 10.32 -9.85 -7.52
C LEU A 183 10.19 -10.05 -9.04
N LYS A 184 9.23 -9.39 -9.69
CA LYS A 184 9.09 -9.35 -11.16
C LYS A 184 10.35 -8.84 -11.87
N ARG A 185 11.14 -7.95 -11.25
CA ARG A 185 12.41 -7.46 -11.82
C ARG A 185 13.62 -8.27 -11.37
N ALA A 186 13.56 -8.85 -10.18
CA ALA A 186 14.67 -9.61 -9.59
C ALA A 186 14.85 -10.98 -10.24
N VAL A 187 13.75 -11.64 -10.62
CA VAL A 187 13.80 -12.95 -11.29
C VAL A 187 14.25 -12.79 -12.74
N ASN A 188 15.37 -13.43 -13.09
CA ASN A 188 15.91 -13.51 -14.45
C ASN A 188 16.50 -14.91 -14.70
N ALA A 189 17.07 -15.18 -15.88
CA ALA A 189 17.61 -16.50 -16.22
C ALA A 189 18.76 -16.95 -15.29
N ASP A 190 19.58 -16.00 -14.85
CA ASP A 190 20.79 -16.25 -14.04
C ASP A 190 20.51 -16.29 -12.53
N THR A 191 19.26 -16.07 -12.10
CA THR A 191 18.90 -16.12 -10.68
C THR A 191 19.22 -17.51 -10.09
N PRO A 192 20.09 -17.60 -9.07
CA PRO A 192 20.43 -18.85 -8.41
C PRO A 192 19.21 -19.58 -7.85
N GLU A 193 19.20 -20.91 -7.97
CA GLU A 193 18.10 -21.76 -7.49
C GLU A 193 17.79 -21.56 -6.00
N HIS A 194 18.83 -21.42 -5.16
CA HIS A 194 18.64 -21.19 -3.73
C HIS A 194 17.92 -19.87 -3.41
N LEU A 195 18.10 -18.81 -4.22
CA LEU A 195 17.36 -17.56 -4.06
C LEU A 195 15.91 -17.71 -4.51
N ARG A 196 15.67 -18.42 -5.63
CA ARG A 196 14.31 -18.75 -6.08
C ARG A 196 13.54 -19.50 -5.00
N GLN A 197 14.15 -20.53 -4.41
CA GLN A 197 13.54 -21.30 -3.33
C GLN A 197 13.28 -20.42 -2.10
N ARG A 198 14.26 -19.62 -1.67
CA ARG A 198 14.11 -18.70 -0.53
C ARG A 198 12.94 -17.73 -0.73
N TRP A 199 12.81 -17.12 -1.91
CA TRP A 199 11.71 -16.20 -2.20
C TRP A 199 10.35 -16.91 -2.20
N ALA A 200 10.26 -18.09 -2.80
CA ALA A 200 9.04 -18.88 -2.78
C ALA A 200 8.62 -19.25 -1.34
N ASP A 201 9.57 -19.70 -0.53
CA ASP A 201 9.33 -20.06 0.87
C ASP A 201 8.88 -18.84 1.70
N GLN A 202 9.51 -17.68 1.50
CA GLN A 202 9.18 -16.45 2.21
C GLN A 202 7.81 -15.90 1.86
N VAL A 203 7.45 -15.86 0.57
CA VAL A 203 6.13 -15.40 0.13
C VAL A 203 5.05 -16.36 0.65
N ASN A 204 5.25 -17.67 0.47
CA ASN A 204 4.31 -18.68 0.95
C ASN A 204 4.14 -18.63 2.48
N SER A 205 5.25 -18.56 3.23
CA SER A 205 5.20 -18.47 4.70
C SER A 205 4.51 -17.20 5.16
N THR A 206 4.81 -16.05 4.56
CA THR A 206 4.17 -14.78 4.90
C THR A 206 2.67 -14.83 4.63
N LEU A 207 2.26 -15.32 3.46
CA LEU A 207 0.86 -15.41 3.08
C LEU A 207 0.07 -16.38 3.98
N LYS A 208 0.69 -17.52 4.34
CA LYS A 208 0.10 -18.47 5.28
C LYS A 208 -0.25 -17.79 6.63
N HIS A 209 0.67 -17.04 7.21
CA HIS A 209 0.41 -16.34 8.48
C HIS A 209 -0.66 -15.25 8.35
N LEU A 210 -0.74 -14.59 7.19
CA LEU A 210 -1.82 -13.63 6.90
C LEU A 210 -3.18 -14.33 6.90
N HIS A 211 -3.29 -15.45 6.18
CA HIS A 211 -4.54 -16.22 6.08
C HIS A 211 -4.95 -16.85 7.40
N GLU A 212 -4.01 -17.35 8.21
CA GLU A 212 -4.26 -17.84 9.57
C GLU A 212 -4.85 -16.76 10.49
N ALA A 213 -4.60 -15.48 10.18
CA ALA A 213 -5.15 -14.32 10.86
C ALA A 213 -6.38 -13.72 10.16
N SER A 214 -6.96 -14.41 9.16
CA SER A 214 -8.07 -13.90 8.35
C SER A 214 -7.77 -12.54 7.68
N ILE A 215 -6.52 -12.32 7.28
CA ILE A 215 -6.08 -11.18 6.49
C ILE A 215 -5.87 -11.63 5.06
N VAL A 216 -6.63 -11.06 4.14
CA VAL A 216 -6.50 -11.27 2.70
C VAL A 216 -5.47 -10.27 2.14
N TRP A 217 -4.58 -10.72 1.26
CA TRP A 217 -3.65 -9.86 0.54
C TRP A 217 -4.38 -9.06 -0.56
N GLY A 218 -5.21 -9.74 -1.36
CA GLY A 218 -6.22 -9.13 -2.23
C GLY A 218 -5.73 -8.80 -3.64
N ASP A 219 -4.42 -8.62 -3.84
CA ASP A 219 -3.81 -8.38 -5.16
C ASP A 219 -2.47 -9.13 -5.28
N ALA A 220 -2.52 -10.45 -5.12
CA ALA A 220 -1.35 -11.32 -5.14
C ALA A 220 -0.70 -11.37 -6.53
N LYS A 221 0.44 -10.67 -6.68
CA LYS A 221 1.25 -10.64 -7.92
C LYS A 221 2.73 -10.38 -7.67
N ALA A 222 3.59 -10.79 -8.59
CA ALA A 222 5.05 -10.64 -8.44
C ALA A 222 5.54 -9.17 -8.40
N SER A 223 4.74 -8.20 -8.89
CA SER A 223 5.08 -6.77 -8.73
C SER A 223 4.75 -6.22 -7.33
N ASN A 224 3.92 -6.92 -6.56
CA ASN A 224 3.59 -6.59 -5.16
C ASN A 224 4.45 -7.37 -4.17
N VAL A 225 5.57 -7.93 -4.64
CA VAL A 225 6.61 -8.50 -3.79
C VAL A 225 7.89 -7.71 -4.02
N LEU A 226 8.47 -7.15 -2.96
CA LEU A 226 9.77 -6.46 -3.01
C LEU A 226 10.89 -7.41 -2.65
N VAL A 227 12.09 -7.16 -3.20
CA VAL A 227 13.32 -7.85 -2.79
C VAL A 227 14.24 -6.83 -2.14
N ASP A 228 14.54 -7.01 -0.85
CA ASP A 228 15.38 -6.08 -0.10
C ASP A 228 16.89 -6.28 -0.35
N ARG A 229 17.73 -5.44 0.26
CA ARG A 229 19.21 -5.55 0.17
C ARG A 229 19.78 -6.86 0.72
N ASN A 230 19.05 -7.57 1.58
CA ASN A 230 19.44 -8.88 2.12
C ASN A 230 18.94 -10.04 1.23
N MET A 231 18.36 -9.72 0.07
CA MET A 231 17.74 -10.64 -0.86
C MET A 231 16.53 -11.38 -0.26
N ASP A 232 15.82 -10.74 0.67
CA ASP A 232 14.56 -11.24 1.23
C ASP A 232 13.35 -10.70 0.49
N ALA A 233 12.34 -11.55 0.32
CA ALA A 233 11.07 -11.23 -0.32
C ALA A 233 10.05 -10.69 0.71
N TRP A 234 9.46 -9.53 0.40
CA TRP A 234 8.47 -8.84 1.24
C TRP A 234 7.16 -8.67 0.49
N ILE A 235 6.04 -9.08 1.11
CA ILE A 235 4.70 -8.85 0.57
C ILE A 235 4.29 -7.40 0.87
N ILE A 236 3.87 -6.67 -0.17
CA ILE A 236 3.36 -5.30 -0.06
C ILE A 236 1.97 -5.18 -0.67
N ASP A 237 1.37 -4.01 -0.44
CA ASP A 237 0.11 -3.55 -1.03
C ASP A 237 -1.12 -4.40 -0.71
N PHE A 238 -1.76 -4.03 0.41
CA PHE A 238 -3.01 -4.59 0.90
C PHE A 238 -4.20 -3.68 0.59
N GLY A 239 -4.12 -2.87 -0.46
CA GLY A 239 -5.21 -1.97 -0.87
C GLY A 239 -6.37 -2.69 -1.55
N GLY A 240 -6.22 -4.00 -1.82
CA GLY A 240 -7.07 -4.73 -2.74
C GLY A 240 -6.78 -4.36 -4.19
N GLY A 241 -7.64 -4.82 -5.09
CA GLY A 241 -7.55 -4.57 -6.52
C GLY A 241 -7.63 -5.86 -7.34
N PHE A 242 -7.62 -5.69 -8.66
CA PHE A 242 -7.60 -6.80 -9.59
C PHE A 242 -6.53 -6.57 -10.64
N THR A 243 -5.72 -7.59 -10.88
CA THR A 243 -4.75 -7.58 -11.98
C THR A 243 -5.01 -8.76 -12.90
N GLU A 244 -5.41 -8.46 -14.13
CA GLU A 244 -5.62 -9.47 -15.16
C GLU A 244 -4.37 -10.35 -15.35
N GLY A 245 -4.59 -11.65 -15.51
CA GLY A 245 -3.52 -12.63 -15.67
C GLY A 245 -2.96 -13.18 -14.35
N TRP A 246 -3.20 -12.55 -13.20
CA TRP A 246 -2.76 -13.05 -11.89
C TRP A 246 -3.84 -13.82 -11.14
N VAL A 247 -5.03 -13.27 -11.05
CA VAL A 247 -6.17 -13.91 -10.37
C VAL A 247 -7.38 -13.91 -11.30
N GLU A 248 -8.28 -14.88 -11.16
CA GLU A 248 -9.60 -14.87 -11.77
C GLU A 248 -10.44 -13.75 -11.15
N ARG A 249 -11.24 -13.05 -11.96
CA ARG A 249 -11.96 -11.86 -11.51
C ARG A 249 -12.90 -12.18 -10.35
N GLU A 250 -13.54 -13.34 -10.41
CA GLU A 250 -14.50 -13.83 -9.42
C GLU A 250 -13.85 -14.16 -8.07
N LYS A 251 -12.52 -14.29 -8.03
CA LYS A 251 -11.75 -14.66 -6.83
C LYS A 251 -10.96 -13.48 -6.26
N ALA A 252 -10.99 -12.32 -6.91
CA ALA A 252 -10.27 -11.13 -6.46
C ALA A 252 -10.70 -10.72 -5.04
N GLY A 253 -9.75 -10.34 -4.20
CA GLY A 253 -10.06 -9.98 -2.81
C GLY A 253 -10.45 -11.15 -1.90
N THR A 254 -10.16 -12.40 -2.27
CA THR A 254 -10.43 -13.58 -1.45
C THR A 254 -9.16 -14.38 -1.11
N ILE A 255 -9.24 -15.23 -0.07
CA ILE A 255 -8.18 -16.20 0.26
C ILE A 255 -7.90 -17.13 -0.94
N GLU A 256 -8.94 -17.57 -1.65
CA GLU A 256 -8.77 -18.42 -2.84
C GLU A 256 -8.00 -17.68 -3.94
N GLY A 257 -8.33 -16.40 -4.17
CA GLY A 257 -7.62 -15.55 -5.12
C GLY A 257 -6.15 -15.35 -4.77
N ASP A 258 -5.85 -15.16 -3.48
CA ASP A 258 -4.48 -15.07 -2.99
C ASP A 258 -3.69 -16.37 -3.25
N MET A 259 -4.31 -17.53 -3.01
CA MET A 259 -3.69 -18.83 -3.27
C MET A 259 -3.44 -19.06 -4.78
N GLN A 260 -4.36 -18.60 -5.63
CA GLN A 260 -4.17 -18.63 -7.08
C GLN A 260 -3.01 -17.71 -7.50
N GLY A 261 -2.95 -16.48 -6.97
CA GLY A 261 -1.86 -15.55 -7.23
C GLY A 261 -0.52 -16.09 -6.75
N LEU A 262 -0.47 -16.70 -5.56
CA LEU A 262 0.72 -17.38 -5.03
C LEU A 262 1.23 -18.46 -5.97
N ALA A 263 0.35 -19.33 -6.48
CA ALA A 263 0.74 -20.39 -7.41
C ALA A 263 1.41 -19.80 -8.67
N LYS A 264 0.85 -18.72 -9.23
CA LYS A 264 1.45 -18.02 -10.38
C LYS A 264 2.77 -17.32 -10.05
N ILE A 265 2.90 -16.76 -8.84
CA ILE A 265 4.17 -16.19 -8.37
C ILE A 265 5.24 -17.30 -8.30
N ILE A 266 4.90 -18.47 -7.75
CA ILE A 266 5.82 -19.61 -7.68
C ILE A 266 6.21 -20.06 -9.09
N ASP A 267 5.26 -20.22 -10.00
CA ASP A 267 5.55 -20.58 -11.39
C ASP A 267 6.45 -19.55 -12.08
N TYR A 268 6.21 -18.27 -11.82
CA TYR A 268 7.05 -17.17 -12.31
C TYR A 268 8.48 -17.25 -11.74
N ILE A 269 8.63 -17.47 -10.43
CA ILE A 269 9.93 -17.63 -9.75
C ILE A 269 10.73 -18.77 -10.37
N PHE A 270 10.10 -19.88 -10.74
CA PHE A 270 10.78 -21.06 -11.29
C PHE A 270 10.80 -21.13 -12.83
N GLY A 271 10.30 -20.10 -13.53
CA GLY A 271 10.28 -20.06 -14.99
C GLY A 271 9.40 -21.15 -15.62
N ARG A 272 8.33 -21.57 -14.92
CA ARG A 272 7.40 -22.62 -15.37
C ARG A 272 6.27 -22.08 -16.24
N THR A 273 6.12 -20.76 -16.31
CA THR A 273 5.18 -20.09 -17.21
C THR A 273 5.77 -19.98 -18.62
N LYS A 274 5.16 -20.69 -19.59
CA LYS A 274 5.39 -20.42 -21.01
C LYS A 274 4.65 -19.13 -21.36
N HIS A 275 5.36 -18.20 -22.01
CA HIS A 275 4.77 -16.99 -22.60
C HIS A 275 3.70 -17.34 -23.65
#